data_AF-A0A352J123-F1
#
_entry.id   AF-A0A352J123-F1
#
_cell.length_a   1.000
_cell.length_b   1.000
_cell.length_c   1.000
_cell.angle_alpha   90.00
_cell.angle_beta   90.00
_cell.angle_gamma   90.00
#
_symmetry.space_group_name_H-M   'P 1'
#
loop_
_entity.id
_entity.type
_entity.pdbx_description
1 polymer ?
#
loop_
_entity_poly.entity_id
_entity_poly.type
_entity_poly.pdbx_seq_one_letter_code
_entity_poly.pdbx_strand_id
1 'polypeptide(L)' 'NAAKHNLQDRVKGITGDMASLPFKEEELDLIWSEGSIYNIGFEKGLNEWRKLLKRGGYIAISEASWFTVERPAEIHDF' A
#
# COMPACT_ATOMS: atom_id res chain seq x y z
N ASN A 1 3.90 13.14 15.19
CA ASN A 1 2.57 12.52 15.41
C ASN A 1 2.62 11.48 16.52
N ALA A 2 3.32 10.34 16.37
CA ALA A 2 3.36 9.29 17.41
C ALA A 2 3.76 9.80 18.82
N ALA A 3 4.84 10.58 18.95
CA ALA A 3 5.27 11.12 20.24
C ALA A 3 4.26 12.10 20.87
N LYS A 4 3.52 12.87 20.06
CA LYS A 4 2.47 13.78 20.56
C LYS A 4 1.30 13.02 21.19
N HIS A 5 1.11 11.76 20.81
CA HIS A 5 0.07 10.88 21.33
C HIS A 5 0.60 9.77 22.24
N ASN A 6 1.89 9.79 22.62
CA ASN A 6 2.54 8.77 23.45
C ASN A 6 2.45 7.34 22.88
N LEU A 7 2.66 7.18 21.56
CA LEU A 7 2.58 5.89 20.85
C LEU A 7 3.91 5.41 20.24
N GLN A 8 5.02 6.09 20.54
CA GLN A 8 6.34 5.82 19.94
C GLN A 8 6.91 4.43 20.24
N ASP A 9 6.42 3.78 21.30
CA ASP A 9 6.75 2.41 21.68
C ASP A 9 6.23 1.38 20.65
N ARG A 10 5.11 1.70 19.97
CA ARG A 10 4.42 0.79 19.04
C ARG A 10 4.27 1.32 17.62
N VAL A 11 4.40 2.64 17.40
CA VAL A 11 4.26 3.29 16.09
C VAL A 11 5.56 4.00 15.73
N LYS A 12 6.27 3.47 14.73
CA LYS A 12 7.56 3.98 14.25
C LYS A 12 7.45 4.32 12.76
N GLY A 13 7.87 5.53 12.40
CA GLY A 13 7.99 5.94 11.00
C GLY A 13 9.40 5.67 10.49
N ILE A 14 9.51 5.16 9.27
CA ILE A 14 10.77 4.99 8.55
C ILE A 14 10.64 5.58 7.15
N THR A 15 11.73 6.11 6.61
CA THR A 15 11.81 6.52 5.21
C THR A 15 12.25 5.32 4.38
N GLY A 16 11.58 5.04 3.27
CA GLY A 16 11.90 3.92 2.39
C GLY A 16 11.18 3.99 1.05
N ASP A 17 11.53 3.07 0.14
CA ASP A 17 10.91 2.91 -1.16
C ASP A 17 9.81 1.84 -1.11
N MET A 18 8.62 2.15 -1.63
CA MET A 18 7.49 1.22 -1.70
C MET A 18 7.78 0.00 -2.60
N ALA A 19 8.74 0.10 -3.52
CA ALA A 19 9.21 -1.00 -4.36
C ALA A 19 10.32 -1.84 -3.70
N SER A 20 10.85 -1.43 -2.54
CA SER A 20 11.95 -2.10 -1.84
C SER A 20 11.76 -1.99 -0.32
N LEU A 21 10.70 -2.61 0.19
CA LEU A 21 10.36 -2.57 1.60
C LEU A 21 11.38 -3.36 2.45
N PRO A 22 11.86 -2.81 3.58
CA PRO A 22 12.93 -3.41 4.39
C PRO A 22 12.40 -4.49 5.36
N PHE A 23 11.47 -5.33 4.92
CA PHE A 23 10.90 -6.42 5.71
C PHE A 23 11.30 -7.77 5.14
N LYS A 24 11.36 -8.78 5.99
CA LYS A 24 11.62 -10.16 5.60
C LYS A 24 10.38 -10.77 4.97
N GLU A 25 10.59 -11.87 4.24
CA GLU A 25 9.49 -12.71 3.79
C GLU A 25 8.70 -13.23 4.98
N GLU A 26 7.37 -13.26 4.83
CA GLU A 26 6.42 -13.68 5.86
C GLU A 26 6.63 -12.99 7.24
N GLU A 27 7.06 -11.73 7.26
CA GLU A 27 7.25 -10.98 8.51
C GLU A 27 5.93 -10.35 9.01
N LEU A 28 5.09 -9.90 8.09
CA LEU A 28 3.96 -9.03 8.40
C LEU A 28 2.64 -9.83 8.52
N ASP A 29 1.85 -9.50 9.53
CA ASP A 29 0.48 -10.01 9.69
C ASP A 29 -0.55 -9.18 8.89
N LEU A 30 -0.26 -7.89 8.69
CA LEU A 30 -1.12 -6.94 7.98
C LEU A 30 -0.27 -5.93 7.20
N ILE A 31 -0.67 -5.66 5.95
CA ILE A 31 -0.20 -4.51 5.17
C ILE A 31 -1.38 -3.57 4.94
N TRP A 32 -1.16 -2.27 5.21
CA TRP A 32 -2.16 -1.21 5.05
C TRP A 32 -1.59 -0.10 4.16
N SER A 33 -2.30 0.28 3.11
CA SER A 33 -1.88 1.33 2.17
C SER A 33 -3.10 2.08 1.63
N GLU A 34 -3.22 3.35 1.96
CA GLU A 34 -4.32 4.18 1.46
C GLU A 34 -3.81 5.11 0.36
N GLY A 35 -4.45 5.10 -0.82
CA GLY A 35 -4.22 6.03 -1.92
C GLY A 35 -2.74 6.25 -2.22
N SER A 36 -1.95 5.19 -2.31
CA SER A 36 -0.49 5.30 -2.49
C SER A 36 0.11 4.19 -3.34
N ILE A 37 -0.56 3.06 -3.50
CA ILE A 37 -0.05 1.94 -4.31
C ILE A 37 0.06 2.30 -5.81
N TYR A 38 -0.72 3.27 -6.31
CA TYR A 38 -0.61 3.79 -7.68
C TYR A 38 0.83 4.20 -8.06
N ASN A 39 1.67 4.60 -7.09
CA ASN A 39 3.06 5.01 -7.36
C ASN A 39 3.92 3.87 -7.92
N ILE A 40 3.58 2.62 -7.58
CA ILE A 40 4.26 1.42 -8.10
C ILE A 40 3.36 0.59 -9.01
N GLY A 41 2.07 0.94 -9.10
CA GLY A 41 1.03 0.20 -9.81
C GLY A 41 0.37 -0.87 -8.94
N PHE A 42 -0.96 -0.94 -8.97
CA PHE A 42 -1.77 -1.82 -8.12
C PHE A 42 -1.35 -3.31 -8.20
N GLU A 43 -1.30 -3.88 -9.40
CA GLU A 43 -0.93 -5.29 -9.61
C GLU A 43 0.50 -5.59 -9.17
N LYS A 44 1.45 -4.74 -9.56
CA LYS A 44 2.86 -4.89 -9.17
C LYS A 44 3.02 -4.82 -7.66
N GLY A 45 2.40 -3.85 -7.00
CA GLY A 45 2.44 -3.71 -5.55
C GLY A 45 1.87 -4.93 -4.84
N LEU A 46 0.74 -5.47 -5.29
CA LEU A 46 0.17 -6.70 -4.72
C LEU A 46 1.14 -7.89 -4.82
N ASN A 47 1.75 -8.10 -5.99
CA ASN A 47 2.69 -9.19 -6.20
C ASN A 47 3.96 -9.05 -5.36
N GLU A 48 4.52 -7.83 -5.30
CA GLU A 48 5.73 -7.55 -4.52
C GLU A 48 5.49 -7.65 -3.01
N TRP A 49 4.34 -7.19 -2.52
CA TRP A 49 4.05 -7.17 -1.09
C TRP A 49 3.54 -8.51 -0.55
N ARG A 50 2.97 -9.38 -1.41
CA ARG A 50 2.45 -10.70 -1.01
C ARG A 50 3.49 -11.57 -0.30
N LYS A 51 4.76 -11.51 -0.72
CA LYS A 51 5.87 -12.29 -0.15
C LYS A 51 6.27 -11.83 1.26
N LEU A 52 5.96 -10.58 1.63
CA LEU A 52 6.20 -10.04 2.96
C LEU A 52 5.12 -10.45 3.98
N LEU A 53 3.95 -10.85 3.49
CA LEU A 53 2.83 -11.30 4.32
C LEU A 53 2.96 -12.77 4.72
N LYS A 54 2.74 -13.03 6.01
CA LYS A 54 2.57 -14.39 6.52
C LYS A 54 1.44 -15.11 5.81
N ARG A 55 1.49 -16.45 5.81
CA ARG A 55 0.35 -17.27 5.41
C ARG A 55 -0.86 -16.94 6.30
N GLY A 56 -1.97 -16.53 5.67
CA GLY A 56 -3.19 -16.09 6.37
C GLY A 56 -3.18 -14.63 6.82
N GLY A 57 -2.09 -13.88 6.55
CA GLY A 57 -2.06 -12.43 6.73
C GLY A 57 -2.95 -11.70 5.73
N TYR A 58 -3.23 -10.43 6.03
CA TYR A 58 -4.17 -9.61 5.27
C TYR A 58 -3.50 -8.40 4.62
N ILE A 59 -4.13 -7.93 3.55
CA ILE A 59 -3.78 -6.67 2.90
C ILE A 59 -5.04 -5.84 2.73
N ALA A 60 -4.96 -4.57 3.12
CA ALA A 60 -6.04 -3.60 2.98
C ALA A 60 -5.50 -2.38 2.22
N ILE A 61 -6.01 -2.18 1.01
CA ILE A 61 -5.57 -1.12 0.10
C ILE A 61 -6.78 -0.34 -0.40
N SER A 62 -6.65 0.99 -0.44
CA SER A 62 -7.57 1.85 -1.20
C SER A 62 -6.88 2.42 -2.44
N GLU A 63 -7.56 2.36 -3.58
CA GLU A 63 -7.07 2.79 -4.89
C GLU A 63 -8.22 3.42 -5.69
N ALA A 64 -7.92 4.43 -6.50
CA ALA A 64 -8.90 5.03 -7.40
C ALA A 64 -9.33 4.01 -8.47
N SER A 65 -10.63 3.84 -8.66
CA SER A 65 -11.20 2.90 -9.61
C SER A 65 -12.31 3.54 -10.42
N TRP A 66 -12.35 3.28 -11.71
CA TRP A 66 -13.48 3.65 -12.55
C TRP A 66 -14.67 2.74 -12.25
N PHE A 67 -15.86 3.34 -12.09
CA PHE A 67 -17.08 2.58 -11.83
C PHE A 67 -17.73 2.03 -13.11
N THR A 68 -17.38 2.61 -14.27
CA THR A 68 -17.95 2.25 -15.57
C THR A 68 -16.86 1.96 -16.60
N VAL A 69 -17.21 1.14 -17.59
CA VAL A 69 -16.32 0.83 -18.73
C VAL A 69 -16.15 2.07 -19.62
N GLU A 70 -17.26 2.74 -19.94
CA GLU A 70 -17.27 3.97 -20.72
C GLU A 70 -17.02 5.20 -19.85
N ARG A 71 -16.33 6.20 -20.41
CA ARG A 71 -15.92 7.43 -19.71
C ARG A 71 -16.07 8.64 -20.64
N PRO A 72 -16.32 9.85 -20.12
CA PRO A 72 -16.31 11.06 -20.93
C PRO A 72 -14.97 11.26 -21.65
N ALA A 73 -15.03 11.75 -22.88
CA ALA A 73 -13.84 11.98 -23.72
C ALA A 73 -12.80 12.90 -23.05
N GLU A 74 -13.25 13.88 -22.27
CA GLU A 74 -12.39 14.82 -21.54
C GLU A 74 -11.27 14.12 -20.75
N ILE A 75 -11.51 12.94 -20.17
CA ILE A 75 -10.52 12.21 -19.35
C ILE A 75 -9.44 11.53 -20.21
N HIS A 76 -9.70 11.32 -21.51
CA HIS A 76 -8.77 10.73 -22.46
C HIS A 76 -7.90 11.76 -23.20
N ASP A 77 -8.36 13.02 -23.24
CA ASP A 77 -7.77 14.09 -24.06
C ASP A 77 -6.69 14.91 -23.30
N PHE A 78 -6.39 14.57 -22.03
CA PHE A 78 -5.33 15.17 -21.20
C PHE A 78 -4.03 14.36 -21.18
#